data_AF-A0A964KBZ6-F1
#
_entry.id   AF-A0A964KBZ6-F1
#
_cell.length_a   1.000
_cell.length_b   1.000
_cell.length_c   1.000
_cell.angle_alpha   90.00
_cell.angle_beta   90.00
_cell.angle_gamma   90.00
#
_symmetry.space_group_name_H-M   'P 1'
#
loop_
_entity.id
_entity.type
_entity.pdbx_description
1 polymer ?
#
loop_
_entity_poly.entity_id
_entity_poly.type
_entity_poly.pdbx_seq_one_letter_code
_entity_poly.pdbx_strand_id
1 'polypeptide(L)'
;MTASDAEPRQDTGGAGAAAGAGDTLDRQAEGTVYLLHFSEPIGAARHYLGWSGGLEARLAAHGSGRGGRATKALVARGGSFALARTWPGGRALETHLRKRGPKRLCPICAGSAPEGMIPAATL
;
A
#
# COMPACT_ATOMS: atom_id res chain seq x y z
N MET A 1 -13.27 -45.01 -24.42
CA MET A 1 -12.69 -45.54 -23.16
C MET A 1 -11.20 -45.26 -23.22
N THR A 2 -10.80 -44.02 -22.92
CA THR A 2 -9.41 -43.59 -22.93
C THR A 2 -8.87 -43.63 -21.50
N ALA A 3 -7.75 -44.32 -21.37
CA ALA A 3 -7.05 -44.58 -20.14
C ALA A 3 -6.51 -43.31 -19.48
N SER A 4 -6.33 -43.45 -18.16
CA SER A 4 -5.47 -42.71 -17.26
C SER A 4 -4.28 -42.01 -17.91
N ASP A 5 -4.13 -40.73 -17.60
CA ASP A 5 -2.81 -40.10 -17.54
C ASP A 5 -2.71 -39.35 -16.20
N ALA A 6 -1.88 -39.92 -15.32
CA ALA A 6 -1.54 -39.36 -14.03
C ALA A 6 -0.37 -38.41 -14.23
N GLU A 7 -0.61 -37.10 -14.10
CA GLU A 7 0.48 -36.13 -14.16
C GLU A 7 1.42 -36.28 -12.94
N PRO A 8 2.74 -36.26 -13.17
CA PRO A 8 3.76 -36.56 -12.16
C PRO A 8 3.96 -35.42 -11.16
N ARG A 9 4.15 -35.81 -9.91
CA ARG A 9 4.77 -34.98 -8.87
C ARG A 9 6.17 -34.57 -9.32
N GLN A 10 6.46 -33.27 -9.34
CA GLN A 10 7.82 -32.75 -9.42
C GLN A 10 8.17 -32.03 -8.11
N ASP A 11 8.73 -32.81 -7.20
CA ASP A 11 9.76 -32.37 -6.26
C ASP A 11 11.09 -32.51 -7.00
N THR A 12 11.78 -31.38 -7.20
CA THR A 12 13.24 -31.36 -7.18
C THR A 12 13.73 -30.04 -6.60
N GLY A 13 14.26 -30.10 -5.38
CA GLY A 13 15.61 -29.59 -5.08
C GLY A 13 15.84 -28.08 -5.09
N GLY A 14 16.10 -27.53 -3.91
CA GLY A 14 16.66 -26.19 -3.75
C GLY A 14 18.08 -26.07 -4.30
N ALA A 15 18.37 -24.89 -4.86
CA ALA A 15 19.71 -24.36 -5.06
C ALA A 15 19.73 -22.93 -4.52
N GLY A 16 20.63 -22.69 -3.57
CA GLY A 16 20.78 -21.40 -2.91
C GLY A 16 21.53 -20.35 -3.75
N ALA A 17 21.41 -19.12 -3.26
CA ALA A 17 22.31 -17.97 -3.45
C ALA A 17 22.34 -17.29 -4.83
N ALA A 18 21.39 -16.37 -5.03
CA ALA A 18 21.61 -15.10 -5.74
C ALA A 18 20.65 -14.01 -5.21
N ALA A 19 20.62 -13.78 -3.90
CA ALA A 19 19.91 -12.66 -3.29
C ALA A 19 20.90 -11.53 -3.02
N GLY A 20 20.83 -10.42 -3.75
CA GLY A 20 21.65 -9.24 -3.40
C GLY A 20 21.56 -8.03 -4.32
N ALA A 21 21.43 -8.19 -5.63
CA ALA A 21 21.45 -7.04 -6.55
C ALA A 21 20.08 -6.35 -6.71
N GLY A 22 18.99 -7.13 -6.82
CA GLY A 22 17.64 -6.61 -7.05
C GLY A 22 16.98 -5.97 -5.82
N ASP A 23 17.29 -6.45 -4.62
CA ASP A 23 16.72 -5.93 -3.35
C ASP A 23 17.29 -4.53 -3.02
N THR A 24 18.57 -4.30 -3.34
CA THR A 24 19.25 -3.05 -2.97
C THR A 24 18.81 -1.85 -3.82
N LEU A 25 18.58 -2.05 -5.13
CA LEU A 25 18.11 -0.99 -6.04
C LEU A 25 16.65 -0.58 -5.76
N ASP A 26 15.77 -1.54 -5.45
CA ASP A 26 14.36 -1.27 -5.12
C ASP A 26 14.20 -0.47 -3.81
N ARG A 27 15.10 -0.67 -2.84
CA ARG A 27 15.13 0.11 -1.59
C ARG A 27 15.52 1.57 -1.77
N GLN A 28 16.24 1.90 -2.85
CA GLN A 28 16.72 3.26 -3.15
C GLN A 28 15.91 3.98 -4.23
N ALA A 29 14.90 3.33 -4.83
CA ALA A 29 14.04 3.97 -5.82
C ALA A 29 13.37 5.23 -5.21
N GLU A 30 13.73 6.39 -5.74
CA GLU A 30 13.13 7.67 -5.36
C GLU A 30 11.65 7.68 -5.77
N GLY A 31 10.83 8.30 -4.94
CA GLY A 31 9.40 8.41 -5.15
C GLY A 31 8.75 9.19 -4.03
N THR A 32 7.47 8.93 -3.79
CA THR A 32 6.70 9.58 -2.74
C THR A 32 6.20 8.56 -1.74
N VAL A 33 6.59 8.73 -0.48
CA VAL A 33 5.93 8.10 0.65
C VAL A 33 4.70 8.93 1.00
N TYR A 34 3.56 8.28 1.21
CA TYR A 34 2.30 8.95 1.49
C TYR A 34 1.59 8.32 2.67
N LEU A 35 0.81 9.15 3.36
CA LEU A 35 -0.06 8.76 4.46
C LEU A 35 -1.51 9.08 4.10
N LEU A 36 -2.36 8.06 4.09
CA LEU A 36 -3.80 8.19 3.97
C LEU A 36 -4.45 8.14 5.35
N HIS A 37 -5.49 8.94 5.54
CA HIS A 37 -6.39 8.87 6.70
C HIS A 37 -7.76 8.43 6.22
N PHE A 38 -8.26 7.32 6.75
CA PHE A 38 -9.58 6.81 6.41
C PHE A 38 -10.65 7.55 7.21
N SER A 39 -11.77 7.89 6.55
CA SER A 39 -12.93 8.51 7.21
C SER A 39 -13.46 7.62 8.34
N GLU A 40 -13.35 6.31 8.16
CA GLU A 40 -13.77 5.28 9.11
C GLU A 40 -12.68 4.20 9.28
N PRO A 41 -12.58 3.55 10.45
CA PRO A 41 -11.66 2.44 10.65
C PRO A 41 -12.02 1.22 9.79
N ILE A 42 -11.01 0.62 9.15
CA ILE A 42 -11.09 -0.67 8.47
C ILE A 42 -10.38 -1.71 9.33
N GLY A 43 -11.17 -2.45 10.11
CA GLY A 43 -10.64 -3.30 11.18
C GLY A 43 -9.90 -2.44 12.20
N ALA A 44 -8.63 -2.78 12.49
CA ALA A 44 -7.77 -1.97 13.36
C ALA A 44 -7.08 -0.79 12.64
N ALA A 45 -7.21 -0.67 11.32
CA ALA A 45 -6.50 0.33 10.53
C ALA A 45 -7.35 1.57 10.29
N ARG A 46 -6.89 2.73 10.77
CA ARG A 46 -7.42 4.06 10.39
C ARG A 46 -6.47 4.85 9.48
N HIS A 47 -5.26 4.33 9.29
CA HIS A 47 -4.21 4.96 8.54
C HIS A 47 -3.56 3.95 7.61
N TYR A 48 -3.18 4.41 6.42
CA TYR A 48 -2.42 3.61 5.47
C TYR A 48 -1.17 4.39 5.07
N LEU A 49 -0.01 3.78 5.28
CA LEU A 49 1.25 4.32 4.82
C LEU A 49 1.72 3.47 3.64
N GLY A 50 2.17 4.11 2.57
CA GLY A 50 2.71 3.42 1.40
C GLY A 50 3.73 4.29 0.66
N TRP A 51 4.38 3.69 -0.33
CA TRP A 51 5.30 4.34 -1.25
C TRP A 51 4.85 4.13 -2.70
N SER A 52 5.15 5.10 -3.57
CA SER A 52 4.93 4.98 -5.01
C SER A 52 5.86 5.90 -5.81
N GLY A 53 6.29 5.44 -6.99
CA GLY A 53 6.91 6.30 -7.99
C GLY A 53 5.91 7.14 -8.82
N GLY A 54 4.59 6.93 -8.63
CA GLY A 54 3.53 7.63 -9.34
C GLY A 54 2.30 7.81 -8.44
N LEU A 55 2.32 8.87 -7.62
CA LEU A 55 1.34 9.06 -6.55
C LEU A 55 -0.10 9.18 -7.06
N GLU A 56 -0.34 9.96 -8.12
CA GLU A 56 -1.70 10.19 -8.63
C GLU A 56 -2.38 8.89 -9.09
N ALA A 57 -1.70 8.11 -9.93
CA ALA A 57 -2.19 6.81 -10.38
C ALA A 57 -2.44 5.86 -9.20
N ARG A 58 -1.59 5.94 -8.17
CA ARG A 58 -1.74 5.14 -6.95
C ARG A 58 -2.96 5.56 -6.14
N LEU A 59 -3.23 6.86 -6.01
CA LEU A 59 -4.39 7.40 -5.32
C LEU A 59 -5.69 7.05 -6.05
N ALA A 60 -5.71 7.13 -7.38
CA ALA A 60 -6.84 6.68 -8.20
C ALA A 60 -7.12 5.17 -8.04
N ALA A 61 -6.06 4.34 -7.99
CA ALA A 61 -6.21 2.92 -7.70
C ALA A 61 -6.78 2.67 -6.29
N HIS A 62 -6.36 3.43 -5.28
CA HIS A 62 -6.95 3.36 -3.94
C HIS A 62 -8.43 3.79 -3.93
N GLY A 63 -8.75 4.90 -4.60
CA GLY A 63 -10.13 5.42 -4.71
C GLY A 63 -11.10 4.47 -5.40
N SER A 64 -10.61 3.62 -6.30
CA SER A 64 -11.39 2.57 -6.97
C SER A 64 -11.31 1.20 -6.28
N GLY A 65 -10.72 1.11 -5.08
CA GLY A 65 -10.61 -0.14 -4.31
C GLY A 65 -9.58 -1.15 -4.86
N ARG A 66 -8.78 -0.76 -5.85
CA ARG A 66 -7.74 -1.59 -6.49
C ARG A 66 -6.35 -1.41 -5.87
N GLY A 67 -6.16 -0.40 -5.04
CA GLY A 67 -4.86 -0.05 -4.43
C GLY A 67 -4.44 -0.89 -3.22
N GLY A 68 -5.30 -1.77 -2.70
CA GLY A 68 -4.96 -2.64 -1.57
C GLY A 68 -6.17 -3.17 -0.82
N ARG A 69 -5.98 -4.16 0.06
CA ARG A 69 -7.07 -4.82 0.80
C ARG A 69 -7.87 -3.85 1.68
N ALA A 70 -7.18 -2.93 2.36
CA ALA A 70 -7.85 -1.95 3.23
C ALA A 70 -8.70 -0.96 2.44
N THR A 71 -8.17 -0.42 1.34
CA THR A 71 -8.92 0.52 0.47
C THR A 71 -10.02 -0.19 -0.30
N LYS A 72 -9.84 -1.46 -0.68
CA LYS A 72 -10.93 -2.30 -1.22
C LYS A 72 -12.10 -2.40 -0.25
N ALA A 73 -11.81 -2.71 1.02
CA ALA A 73 -12.84 -2.82 2.06
C ALA A 73 -13.48 -1.47 2.38
N LEU A 74 -12.72 -0.38 2.36
CA LEU A 74 -13.23 0.99 2.55
C LEU A 74 -14.22 1.37 1.44
N VAL A 75 -13.83 1.18 0.18
CA VAL A 75 -14.68 1.47 -0.98
C VAL A 75 -15.93 0.60 -0.97
N ALA A 76 -15.81 -0.69 -0.63
CA ALA A 76 -16.96 -1.60 -0.52
C ALA A 76 -17.98 -1.18 0.55
N ARG A 77 -17.59 -0.31 1.50
CA ARG A 77 -18.47 0.24 2.54
C ARG A 77 -18.98 1.65 2.20
N GLY A 78 -18.57 2.22 1.06
CA GLY A 78 -18.85 3.61 0.70
C GLY A 78 -18.04 4.64 1.51
N GLY A 79 -17.01 4.20 2.24
CA GLY A 79 -16.12 5.08 3.00
C GLY A 79 -15.13 5.81 2.10
N SER A 80 -14.45 6.84 2.62
CA SER A 80 -13.52 7.69 1.88
C SER A 80 -12.18 7.86 2.60
N PHE A 81 -11.18 8.45 1.93
CA PHE A 81 -9.89 8.73 2.55
C PHE A 81 -9.32 10.08 2.13
N ALA A 82 -8.55 10.71 3.01
CA ALA A 82 -7.80 11.92 2.69
C ALA A 82 -6.31 11.59 2.52
N LEU A 83 -5.64 12.27 1.58
CA LEU A 83 -4.19 12.32 1.53
C LEU A 83 -3.72 13.24 2.66
N ALA A 84 -3.32 12.64 3.77
CA ALA A 84 -3.00 13.38 4.98
C ALA A 84 -1.66 14.09 4.86
N ARG A 85 -0.64 13.43 4.30
CA ARG A 85 0.72 13.97 4.18
C ARG A 85 1.56 13.19 3.17
N THR A 86 2.50 13.86 2.53
CA THR A 86 3.52 13.25 1.65
C THR A 86 4.95 13.52 2.12
N TRP A 87 5.88 12.67 1.70
CA TRP A 87 7.32 12.85 1.87
C TRP A 87 8.06 12.35 0.61
N PRO A 88 9.03 13.10 0.09
CA PRO A 88 9.94 12.55 -0.92
C PRO A 88 10.83 11.46 -0.29
N GLY A 89 11.00 10.34 -0.98
CA GLY A 89 11.89 9.26 -0.55
C GLY A 89 11.46 7.87 -1.03
N GLY A 90 12.17 6.86 -0.55
CA GLY A 90 11.99 5.45 -0.93
C GLY A 90 11.29 4.58 0.12
N ARG A 91 11.27 3.27 -0.13
CA ARG A 91 10.71 2.24 0.79
C ARG A 91 11.39 2.20 2.17
N ALA A 92 12.67 2.60 2.25
CA ALA A 92 13.37 2.73 3.52
C ALA A 92 12.72 3.80 4.43
N LEU A 93 12.35 4.95 3.85
CA LEU A 93 11.65 6.01 4.57
C LEU A 93 10.25 5.56 4.98
N GLU A 94 9.52 4.86 4.10
CA GLU A 94 8.22 4.27 4.43
C GLU A 94 8.32 3.36 5.67
N THR A 95 9.31 2.46 5.68
CA THR A 95 9.54 1.55 6.80
C THR A 95 9.86 2.31 8.10
N HIS A 96 10.68 3.36 8.01
CA HIS A 96 11.01 4.22 9.15
C HIS A 96 9.76 4.93 9.71
N LEU A 97 8.97 5.56 8.84
CA LEU A 97 7.76 6.29 9.23
C LEU A 97 6.69 5.34 9.80
N ARG A 98 6.58 4.12 9.28
CA ARG A 98 5.67 3.09 9.82
C ARG A 98 5.99 2.78 11.27
N LYS A 99 7.26 2.65 11.64
CA LYS A 99 7.71 2.40 13.02
C LYS A 99 7.46 3.57 13.96
N ARG A 100 7.46 4.81 13.46
CA ARG A 100 7.17 6.03 14.25
C ARG A 100 5.70 6.13 14.69
N GLY A 101 4.81 5.40 14.02
CA GLY A 101 3.37 5.35 14.32
C GLY A 101 2.56 6.29 13.42
N PRO A 102 1.77 5.77 12.46
CA PRO A 102 1.05 6.59 11.46
C PRO A 102 0.12 7.65 12.05
N LYS A 103 -0.56 7.36 13.16
CA LYS A 103 -1.46 8.32 13.85
C LYS A 103 -0.72 9.58 14.29
N ARG A 104 0.53 9.46 14.77
CA ARG A 104 1.34 10.59 15.25
C ARG A 104 1.85 11.46 14.11
N LEU A 105 1.89 10.91 12.89
CA LEU A 105 2.34 11.61 11.69
C LEU A 105 1.18 12.26 10.93
N CYS A 106 -0.07 11.94 11.29
CA CYS A 106 -1.27 12.39 10.59
C CYS A 106 -1.67 13.81 11.05
N PRO A 107 -1.60 14.83 10.18
CA PRO A 107 -2.05 16.18 10.54
C PRO A 107 -3.56 16.23 10.87
N ILE A 108 -4.39 15.42 10.20
CA ILE A 108 -5.82 15.34 10.48
C ILE A 108 -6.08 14.88 11.92
N CYS A 109 -5.34 13.87 12.40
CA CYS A 109 -5.44 13.45 13.81
C CYS A 109 -4.90 14.48 14.81
N ALA A 110 -4.02 15.38 14.36
CA ALA A 110 -3.52 16.50 15.15
C ALA A 110 -4.42 17.75 15.05
N GLY A 111 -5.53 17.71 14.30
CA GLY A 111 -6.45 18.83 14.12
C GLY A 111 -6.04 19.83 13.03
N SER A 112 -5.08 19.48 12.17
CA SER A 112 -4.64 20.30 11.03
C SER A 112 -5.23 19.78 9.71
N ALA A 113 -5.34 20.66 8.71
CA ALA A 113 -5.86 20.32 7.39
C ALA A 113 -4.99 19.25 6.69
N PRO A 114 -5.61 18.36 5.87
CA PRO A 114 -4.88 17.47 4.99
C PRO A 114 -4.25 18.21 3.82
N GLU A 115 -3.27 17.58 3.18
CA GLU A 115 -2.68 18.08 1.92
C GLU A 115 -3.64 17.93 0.73
N GLY A 116 -4.58 16.98 0.78
CA GLY A 116 -5.68 16.90 -0.17
C GLY A 116 -6.78 15.92 0.27
N MET A 117 -8.00 16.13 -0.23
CA MET A 117 -9.14 15.23 -0.02
C MET A 117 -9.43 14.46 -1.32
N ILE A 118 -9.57 13.14 -1.24
CA ILE A 118 -9.90 12.30 -2.39
C ILE A 118 -11.16 11.51 -2.05
N PRO A 119 -12.31 11.79 -2.67
CA PRO A 119 -13.47 10.95 -2.47
C PRO A 119 -13.15 9.53 -2.95
N ALA A 120 -13.59 8.52 -2.19
CA ALA A 120 -13.67 7.19 -2.77
C ALA A 120 -14.64 7.28 -3.95
N ALA A 121 -14.30 6.64 -5.07
CA ALA A 121 -15.14 6.66 -6.24
C ALA A 121 -16.50 6.07 -5.86
N THR A 122 -17.53 6.91 -5.81
CA THR A 122 -18.91 6.48 -5.80
C THR A 122 -19.16 5.80 -7.14
N LEU A 123 -19.52 4.51 -7.10
CA LEU A 123 -19.97 3.76 -8.27
C LEU A 123 -21.25 4.38 -8.83
#